data_AF-A0A8S0T699-F1
#
_entry.id   AF-A0A8S0T699-F1
#
_cell.length_a   1.000
_cell.length_b   1.000
_cell.length_c   1.000
_cell.angle_alpha   90.00
_cell.angle_beta   90.00
_cell.angle_gamma   90.00
#
_symmetry.space_group_name_H-M   'P 1'
#
loop_
_entity.id
_entity.type
_entity.pdbx_description
1 polymer ?
#
loop_
_entity_poly.entity_id
_entity_poly.type
_entity_poly.pdbx_seq_one_letter_code
_entity_poly.pdbx_strand_id
1 'polypeptide(L)'
;MGIRFILMVNKQGQTRLAQYYEYLTLEERRALEGEIVRKCLARNEQQCSFVEHRNYKIVYRRYASLFFLVGVDNEENELAILEFIHLLVETMDRHFGNVCELDIMFHLEKAHFMLEEMVMNGCIVETSKANILSPIQLMDKAS
;
A
#
# COMPACT_ATOMS: atom_id res chain seq x y z
N MET A 1 -8.50 -13.32 -6.58
CA MET A 1 -8.05 -12.88 -5.24
C MET A 1 -7.72 -11.41 -5.41
N GLY A 2 -8.50 -10.49 -4.85
CA GLY A 2 -8.52 -9.11 -5.37
C GLY A 2 -7.16 -8.40 -5.39
N ILE A 3 -6.47 -8.37 -4.25
CA ILE A 3 -5.17 -7.72 -4.07
C ILE A 3 -4.06 -8.76 -3.98
N ARG A 4 -3.04 -8.62 -4.84
CA ARG A 4 -1.85 -9.49 -4.88
C ARG A 4 -0.73 -8.99 -3.97
N PHE A 5 -0.51 -7.68 -3.97
CA PHE A 5 0.50 -7.04 -3.14
C PHE A 5 0.23 -5.53 -2.97
N ILE A 6 0.84 -4.96 -1.94
CA ILE A 6 0.81 -3.53 -1.63
C ILE A 6 2.23 -3.07 -1.35
N LEU A 7 2.69 -2.04 -2.05
CA LEU A 7 4.02 -1.45 -1.89
C LEU A 7 3.91 0.04 -1.57
N MET A 8 4.74 0.49 -0.63
CA MET A 8 5.00 1.91 -0.38
C MET A 8 6.44 2.20 -0.75
N VAL A 9 6.64 3.12 -1.68
CA VAL A 9 7.95 3.35 -2.30
C VAL A 9 8.23 4.85 -2.36
N ASN A 10 9.44 5.26 -2.04
CA ASN A 10 9.80 6.67 -2.14
C ASN A 10 10.13 7.10 -3.59
N LYS A 11 10.34 8.40 -3.80
CA LYS A 11 10.76 8.98 -5.09
C LYS A 11 12.05 8.39 -5.66
N GLN A 12 12.91 7.80 -4.84
CA GLN A 12 14.17 7.18 -5.27
C GLN A 12 13.99 5.71 -5.68
N GLY A 13 12.78 5.15 -5.55
CA GLY A 13 12.51 3.75 -5.83
C GLY A 13 12.85 2.80 -4.67
N GLN A 14 13.07 3.33 -3.46
CA GLN A 14 13.31 2.52 -2.27
C GLN A 14 11.99 2.11 -1.63
N THR A 15 11.79 0.80 -1.47
CA THR A 15 10.64 0.22 -0.79
C THR A 15 10.71 0.52 0.72
N ARG A 16 9.63 1.08 1.26
CA ARG A 16 9.46 1.38 2.70
C ARG A 16 8.58 0.36 3.39
N LEU A 17 7.56 -0.14 2.68
CA LEU A 17 6.68 -1.20 3.14
C LEU A 17 6.34 -2.07 1.95
N ALA A 18 6.32 -3.40 2.16
CA ALA A 18 5.87 -4.36 1.17
C ALA A 18 5.05 -5.46 1.83
N GLN A 19 3.83 -5.66 1.34
CA GLN A 19 2.94 -6.74 1.77
C GLN A 19 2.53 -7.57 0.54
N TYR A 20 2.61 -8.89 0.67
CA TYR A 20 2.33 -9.85 -0.40
C TYR A 20 1.26 -10.83 0.06
N TYR A 21 0.24 -11.03 -0.76
CA TYR A 21 -0.85 -11.99 -0.50
C TYR A 21 -0.73 -13.25 -1.37
N GLU A 22 0.09 -13.22 -2.40
CA GLU A 22 0.51 -14.41 -3.17
C GLU A 22 1.89 -14.87 -2.70
N TYR A 23 2.10 -16.19 -2.71
CA TYR A 23 3.43 -16.74 -2.47
C TYR A 23 4.35 -16.38 -3.64
N LEU A 24 5.44 -15.69 -3.33
CA LEU A 24 6.53 -15.35 -4.23
C LEU A 24 7.85 -15.62 -3.52
N THR A 25 8.80 -16.21 -4.23
CA THR A 25 10.18 -16.34 -3.78
C THR A 25 10.83 -14.96 -3.65
N LEU A 26 11.93 -14.86 -2.89
CA LEU A 26 12.63 -13.59 -2.71
C LEU A 26 13.16 -13.01 -4.03
N GLU A 27 13.57 -13.87 -4.96
CA GLU A 27 14.03 -13.46 -6.29
C GLU A 27 12.89 -12.88 -7.12
N GLU A 28 11.73 -13.56 -7.13
CA GLU A 28 10.53 -13.07 -7.83
C GLU A 28 10.05 -11.73 -7.26
N ARG A 29 10.05 -11.57 -5.93
CA ARG A 29 9.69 -10.30 -5.27
C ARG A 29 10.61 -9.16 -5.72
N ARG A 30 11.94 -9.38 -5.71
CA ARG A 30 12.92 -8.37 -6.14
C ARG A 30 12.73 -7.99 -7.61
N ALA A 31 12.52 -8.99 -8.48
CA ALA A 31 12.29 -8.75 -9.90
C ALA A 31 10.99 -7.95 -10.13
N LEU A 32 9.91 -8.35 -9.44
CA LEU A 32 8.60 -7.70 -9.48
C LEU A 32 8.67 -6.25 -9.00
N GLU A 33 9.22 -6.00 -7.82
CA GLU A 33 9.38 -4.65 -7.27
C GLU A 33 10.18 -3.78 -8.25
N GLY A 34 11.34 -4.26 -8.70
CA GLY A 34 12.21 -3.50 -9.59
C GLY A 34 11.55 -3.13 -10.92
N GLU A 35 10.76 -4.02 -11.52
CA GLU A 35 10.02 -3.73 -12.75
C GLU A 35 8.90 -2.71 -12.52
N ILE A 36 8.06 -2.94 -11.51
CA ILE A 36 6.84 -2.14 -11.27
C ILE A 36 7.18 -0.75 -10.77
N VAL A 37 8.15 -0.64 -9.86
CA VAL A 37 8.62 0.62 -9.31
C VAL A 37 9.19 1.50 -10.43
N ARG A 38 10.06 0.96 -11.29
CA ARG A 38 10.58 1.71 -12.44
C ARG A 38 9.47 2.15 -13.38
N LYS A 39 8.51 1.26 -13.68
CA LYS A 39 7.40 1.56 -14.59
C LYS A 39 6.50 2.68 -14.04
N CYS A 40 6.23 2.70 -12.75
CA CYS A 40 5.36 3.71 -12.14
C CYS A 40 6.07 5.04 -11.91
N LEU A 41 7.34 5.04 -11.48
CA LEU A 41 8.13 6.26 -11.27
C LEU A 41 8.48 6.99 -12.57
N ALA A 42 8.55 6.29 -13.70
CA ALA A 42 8.78 6.91 -15.00
C ALA A 42 7.58 7.71 -15.53
N ARG A 43 6.42 7.66 -14.85
CA ARG A 43 5.18 8.30 -15.31
C ARG A 43 5.03 9.72 -14.76
N ASN A 44 4.37 10.58 -15.52
CA ASN A 44 4.04 11.95 -15.11
C ASN A 44 2.62 12.06 -14.53
N GLU A 45 2.30 13.23 -13.95
CA GLU A 45 1.04 13.48 -13.24
C GLU A 45 -0.20 13.57 -14.16
N GLN A 46 -0.02 13.68 -15.48
CA GLN A 46 -1.12 13.68 -16.46
C GLN A 46 -1.51 12.26 -16.91
N GLN A 47 -0.69 11.26 -16.60
CA GLN A 47 -0.96 9.88 -16.97
C GLN A 47 -1.88 9.18 -15.97
N CYS A 48 -2.63 8.20 -16.47
CA CYS A 48 -3.56 7.44 -15.66
C CYS A 48 -2.86 6.72 -14.48
N SER A 49 -3.52 6.68 -13.32
CA SER A 49 -3.11 5.93 -12.14
C SER A 49 -3.21 4.40 -12.30
N PHE A 50 -3.71 3.91 -13.43
CA PHE A 50 -3.87 2.49 -13.70
C PHE A 50 -2.87 2.05 -14.77
N VAL A 51 -2.16 0.96 -14.48
CA VAL A 51 -1.08 0.44 -15.34
C VAL A 51 -1.28 -1.06 -15.54
N GLU A 52 -1.56 -1.46 -16.77
CA GLU A 52 -1.60 -2.87 -17.17
C GLU A 52 -0.22 -3.52 -17.00
N HIS A 53 -0.17 -4.69 -16.38
CA HIS A 53 1.07 -5.44 -16.16
C HIS A 53 0.84 -6.95 -16.26
N ARG A 54 1.24 -7.53 -17.39
CA ARG A 54 1.12 -8.98 -17.65
C ARG A 54 -0.33 -9.43 -17.50
N ASN A 55 -0.65 -10.17 -16.44
CA ASN A 55 -1.96 -10.74 -16.16
C ASN A 55 -2.68 -10.06 -14.99
N TYR A 56 -2.21 -8.90 -14.54
CA TYR A 56 -2.82 -8.12 -13.47
C TYR A 56 -2.63 -6.61 -13.72
N LYS A 57 -3.29 -5.79 -12.93
CA LYS A 57 -3.22 -4.32 -13.02
C LYS A 57 -2.49 -3.74 -11.82
N ILE A 58 -1.90 -2.56 -12.00
CA ILE A 58 -1.34 -1.75 -10.94
C ILE A 58 -2.14 -0.48 -10.80
N VAL A 59 -2.69 -0.27 -9.61
CA VAL A 59 -3.31 0.99 -9.21
C VAL A 59 -2.31 1.72 -8.33
N TYR A 60 -1.94 2.94 -8.70
CA TYR A 60 -0.99 3.72 -7.90
C TYR A 60 -1.41 5.17 -7.69
N ARG A 61 -0.99 5.72 -6.54
CA ARG A 61 -1.18 7.12 -6.20
C ARG A 61 0.02 7.66 -5.43
N ARG A 62 0.38 8.91 -5.73
CA ARG A 62 1.47 9.62 -5.07
C ARG A 62 0.93 10.53 -3.98
N TYR A 63 1.51 10.44 -2.79
CA TYR A 63 1.31 11.35 -1.66
C TYR A 63 2.68 11.90 -1.23
N ALA A 64 2.89 13.20 -1.44
CA ALA A 64 4.17 13.87 -1.20
C ALA A 64 5.39 13.16 -1.85
N SER A 65 6.26 12.55 -1.05
CA SER A 65 7.44 11.78 -1.47
C SER A 65 7.19 10.28 -1.65
N LEU A 66 6.03 9.78 -1.22
CA LEU A 66 5.67 8.36 -1.27
C LEU A 66 4.73 8.05 -2.43
N PHE A 67 4.93 6.89 -3.01
CA PHE A 67 4.07 6.24 -3.98
C PHE A 67 3.49 4.99 -3.33
N PHE A 68 2.18 4.86 -3.42
CA PHE A 68 1.43 3.70 -2.98
C PHE A 68 1.03 2.94 -4.24
N LEU A 69 1.48 1.69 -4.36
CA LEU A 69 1.23 0.83 -5.50
C LEU A 69 0.51 -0.43 -5.02
N VAL A 70 -0.62 -0.74 -5.64
CA VAL A 70 -1.42 -1.92 -5.33
C VAL A 70 -1.55 -2.75 -6.60
N GLY A 71 -1.06 -4.00 -6.54
CA GLY A 71 -1.26 -4.98 -7.61
C GLY A 71 -2.57 -5.71 -7.40
N VAL A 72 -3.44 -5.72 -8.42
CA VAL A 72 -4.79 -6.28 -8.34
C VAL A 72 -5.13 -7.12 -9.55
N ASP A 73 -5.97 -8.14 -9.35
CA ASP A 73 -6.54 -8.95 -10.44
C ASP A 73 -7.30 -8.07 -11.47
N ASN A 74 -7.45 -8.56 -12.70
CA ASN A 74 -7.99 -7.75 -13.80
C ASN A 74 -9.47 -7.39 -13.62
N GLU A 75 -10.18 -8.18 -12.81
CA GLU A 75 -11.60 -8.07 -12.52
C GLU A 75 -11.90 -7.03 -11.42
N GLU A 76 -10.88 -6.55 -10.72
CA GLU A 76 -11.05 -5.58 -9.64
C GLU A 76 -11.38 -4.18 -10.16
N ASN A 77 -12.17 -3.44 -9.38
CA ASN A 77 -12.53 -2.06 -9.69
C ASN A 77 -11.38 -1.12 -9.30
N GLU A 78 -10.72 -0.53 -10.30
CA GLU A 78 -9.53 0.29 -10.08
C GLU A 78 -9.81 1.57 -9.29
N LEU A 79 -11.01 2.14 -9.41
CA LEU A 79 -11.42 3.32 -8.64
C LEU A 79 -11.65 2.98 -7.17
N ALA A 80 -12.22 1.80 -6.87
CA ALA A 80 -12.37 1.33 -5.50
C ALA A 80 -11.01 1.11 -4.83
N ILE A 81 -10.03 0.56 -5.58
CA ILE A 81 -8.66 0.40 -5.09
C ILE A 81 -7.96 1.75 -4.90
N LEU A 82 -8.21 2.72 -5.79
CA LEU A 82 -7.66 4.07 -5.65
C LEU A 82 -8.21 4.78 -4.40
N GLU A 83 -9.48 4.57 -4.08
CA GLU A 83 -10.11 5.08 -2.86
C GLU A 83 -9.60 4.33 -1.62
N PHE A 84 -9.38 3.02 -1.71
CA PHE A 84 -8.74 2.25 -0.65
C PHE A 84 -7.32 2.78 -0.33
N ILE A 85 -6.52 3.11 -1.34
CA ILE A 85 -5.21 3.76 -1.12
C ILE A 85 -5.38 5.07 -0.35
N HIS A 86 -6.41 5.87 -0.67
CA HIS A 86 -6.67 7.11 0.04
C HIS A 86 -7.06 6.86 1.49
N LEU A 87 -7.96 5.92 1.75
CA LEU A 87 -8.37 5.50 3.07
C LEU A 87 -7.18 5.04 3.92
N LEU A 88 -6.25 4.27 3.34
CA LEU A 88 -5.03 3.83 4.02
C LEU A 88 -4.18 5.03 4.47
N VAL A 89 -3.95 5.99 3.57
CA VAL A 89 -3.18 7.20 3.89
C VAL A 89 -3.86 8.04 4.95
N GLU A 90 -5.18 8.25 4.86
CA GLU A 90 -5.92 9.01 5.86
C GLU A 90 -5.97 8.31 7.23
N THR A 91 -5.96 6.97 7.25
CA THR A 91 -5.89 6.19 8.48
C THR A 91 -4.53 6.34 9.15
N MET A 92 -3.46 6.27 8.37
CA MET A 92 -2.10 6.55 8.84
C MET A 92 -1.97 7.99 9.33
N ASP A 93 -2.51 8.97 8.60
CA ASP A 93 -2.46 10.38 8.99
C ASP A 93 -3.21 10.63 10.30
N ARG A 94 -4.36 9.98 10.50
CA ARG A 94 -5.11 10.04 11.77
C ARG A 94 -4.33 9.45 12.95
N HIS A 95 -3.52 8.42 12.71
CA HIS A 95 -2.71 7.80 13.75
C HIS A 95 -1.45 8.63 14.09
N PHE A 96 -0.68 9.05 13.09
CA PHE A 96 0.61 9.72 13.27
C PHE A 96 0.49 11.24 13.46
N GLY A 97 -0.56 11.87 12.93
CA GLY A 97 -0.77 13.32 12.98
C GLY A 97 0.18 14.09 12.06
N ASN A 98 -0.23 14.29 10.80
CA ASN A 98 0.62 14.78 9.69
C ASN A 98 1.68 13.75 9.29
N VAL A 99 1.23 12.56 8.88
CA VAL A 99 2.10 11.44 8.54
C VAL A 99 3.13 11.81 7.47
N CYS A 100 4.39 11.45 7.71
CA CYS A 100 5.46 11.56 6.74
C CYS A 100 6.15 10.20 6.48
N GLU A 101 7.04 10.16 5.48
CA GLU A 101 7.82 8.96 5.14
C GLU A 101 8.62 8.42 6.34
N LEU A 102 9.18 9.32 7.15
CA LEU A 102 9.96 8.92 8.32
C LEU A 102 9.10 8.27 9.39
N ASP A 103 7.87 8.73 9.62
CA ASP A 103 6.97 8.13 10.64
C ASP A 103 6.67 6.67 10.29
N ILE A 104 6.39 6.40 9.01
CA ILE A 104 6.17 5.03 8.52
C ILE A 104 7.43 4.18 8.70
N MET A 105 8.62 4.73 8.43
CA MET A 105 9.88 4.00 8.59
C MET A 105 10.23 3.72 10.06
N PHE A 106 10.02 4.69 10.95
CA PHE A 106 10.28 4.53 12.39
C PHE A 106 9.25 3.62 13.08
N HIS A 107 8.02 3.57 12.56
CA HIS A 107 6.93 2.77 13.10
C HIS A 107 6.42 1.74 12.10
N LEU A 108 7.34 1.04 11.42
CA LEU A 108 7.02 0.09 10.35
C LEU A 108 6.09 -1.03 10.82
N GLU A 109 6.29 -1.53 12.03
CA GLU A 109 5.44 -2.56 12.63
C GLU A 109 3.98 -2.09 12.75
N LYS A 110 3.76 -0.86 13.24
CA LYS A 110 2.41 -0.27 13.32
C LYS A 110 1.79 -0.06 11.94
N ALA A 111 2.60 0.31 10.95
CA ALA A 111 2.14 0.45 9.56
C ALA A 111 1.69 -0.89 8.98
N HIS A 112 2.41 -1.98 9.27
CA HIS A 112 1.97 -3.33 8.91
C HIS A 112 0.69 -3.74 9.63
N PHE A 113 0.58 -3.51 10.96
CA PHE A 113 -0.65 -3.83 11.69
C PHE A 113 -1.87 -3.07 11.16
N MET A 114 -1.73 -1.77 10.89
CA MET A 114 -2.82 -1.01 10.25
C MET A 114 -3.21 -1.61 8.90
N LEU A 115 -2.25 -2.08 8.10
CA LEU A 115 -2.54 -2.70 6.82
C LEU A 115 -3.22 -4.08 6.97
N GLU A 116 -2.81 -4.88 7.96
CA GLU A 116 -3.38 -6.19 8.26
C GLU A 116 -4.81 -6.10 8.80
N GLU A 117 -5.14 -5.06 9.58
CA GLU A 117 -6.52 -4.77 9.98
C GLU A 117 -7.40 -4.42 8.77
N MET A 118 -6.83 -3.80 7.74
CA MET A 118 -7.56 -3.39 6.54
C MET A 118 -7.70 -4.49 5.50
N VAL A 119 -6.70 -5.36 5.35
CA VAL A 119 -6.62 -6.35 4.27
C VAL A 119 -6.16 -7.69 4.80
N MET A 120 -6.95 -8.73 4.52
CA MET A 120 -6.63 -10.12 4.85
C MET A 120 -6.77 -11.00 3.61
N ASN A 121 -5.76 -11.85 3.34
CA ASN A 121 -5.74 -12.76 2.19
C ASN A 121 -6.06 -12.07 0.85
N GLY A 122 -5.58 -10.84 0.66
CA GLY A 122 -5.82 -10.07 -0.56
C GLY A 122 -7.24 -9.51 -0.69
N CYS A 123 -8.05 -9.51 0.37
CA CYS A 123 -9.39 -8.93 0.41
C CYS A 123 -9.43 -7.78 1.40
N ILE A 124 -10.08 -6.67 1.03
CA ILE A 124 -10.35 -5.56 1.96
C ILE A 124 -11.43 -6.03 2.93
N VAL A 125 -11.13 -6.04 4.24
CA VAL A 125 -12.02 -6.57 5.29
C VAL A 125 -12.57 -5.50 6.21
N GLU A 126 -11.88 -4.38 6.37
CA GLU A 126 -12.32 -3.27 7.21
C GLU A 126 -12.04 -1.93 6.51
N THR A 127 -13.00 -1.01 6.63
CA THR A 127 -12.94 0.33 6.03
C THR A 127 -13.21 1.46 7.02
N SER A 128 -13.65 1.12 8.23
CA SER A 128 -13.83 2.07 9.33
C SER A 128 -12.48 2.39 9.96
N LYS A 129 -12.00 3.62 9.74
CA LYS A 129 -10.79 4.17 10.40
C LYS A 129 -10.83 4.01 11.92
N ALA A 130 -12.01 4.07 12.53
CA ALA A 130 -12.15 3.92 13.98
C ALA A 130 -11.90 2.47 14.42
N ASN A 131 -12.43 1.50 13.68
CA ASN A 131 -12.23 0.08 13.95
C ASN A 131 -10.77 -0.31 13.71
N ILE A 132 -10.21 0.12 12.58
CA ILE A 132 -8.80 -0.14 12.22
C ILE A 132 -7.87 0.35 13.32
N LEU A 133 -8.08 1.57 13.84
CA LEU A 133 -7.17 2.16 14.84
C LEU A 133 -7.41 1.67 16.27
N SER A 134 -8.56 1.08 16.58
CA SER A 134 -8.87 0.62 17.94
C SER A 134 -7.84 -0.38 18.49
N PRO A 135 -7.46 -1.47 17.78
CA PRO A 135 -6.46 -2.41 18.29
C PRO A 135 -5.07 -1.76 18.42
N ILE A 136 -4.65 -0.92 17.47
CA ILE A 136 -3.35 -0.22 17.53
C ILE A 136 -3.28 0.70 18.77
N GLN A 137 -4.36 1.41 19.09
CA GLN A 137 -4.42 2.25 20.29
C GLN A 137 -4.37 1.46 21.60
N LEU A 138 -4.87 0.22 21.60
CA LEU A 138 -4.77 -0.66 22.77
C LEU A 138 -3.34 -1.17 22.94
N MET A 139 -2.64 -1.49 21.84
CA MET A 139 -1.23 -1.89 21.87
C MET A 139 -0.34 -0.77 22.41
N ASP A 140 -0.61 0.48 22.01
CA ASP A 140 0.15 1.65 22.47
C ASP A 140 -0.02 1.93 23.97
N LYS A 141 -1.17 1.55 24.55
CA LYS A 141 -1.41 1.68 25.99
C LYS A 141 -0.79 0.56 26.82
N ALA A 142 -0.47 -0.56 26.19
CA ALA A 142 0.11 -1.73 26.85
C ALA A 142 1.65 -1.74 26.81
N SER A 143 2.26 -0.82 26.06
CA SER A 143 3.72 -0.64 25.91
C SER A 143 4.23 0.46 26.82
#